data_AF-A0A4Q5WMM6-F1
#
_entry.id   AF-A0A4Q5WMM6-F1
#
_cell.length_a   1.000
_cell.length_b   1.000
_cell.length_c   1.000
_cell.angle_alpha   90.00
_cell.angle_beta   90.00
_cell.angle_gamma   90.00
#
_symmetry.space_group_name_H-M   'P 1'
#
loop_
_entity.id
_entity.type
_entity.pdbx_description
1 polymer ?
#
loop_
_entity_poly.entity_id
_entity_poly.type
_entity_poly.pdbx_seq_one_letter_code
_entity_poly.pdbx_strand_id
1 'polypeptide(L)'
;MTLHVSTPKRAFRISALHSFRRASRFLLVLLSSFSLLTAHANDVTAIASGSWNAPATWVRTLPGTINVNSGTATVTATGVTFQGLVSVDDFIHLADGTLVGKVKLVNANNTLTLYANVSGNKTGAWGKEAVPLPGDDVFINKIFTVTVTADATAASLSVANGTNTSGFSLLEIGAFTLTVTGKVQVDAGSGMGRNSKIVFTGAGTLDVGGDLIVGSAGSSNSTATLDCGTLAANVKVKGNFGRTNTNGSFLPGTSSKVWFTGTAAQTINLLTNFTYADIRVANTGAVTLGAAVTSTNVKGNIEVTSGTLSTNNLNVALASGKNISVSSGATLDAGSSVITLSGAGAATINGTFKTSNVNGLFGSASTAFAASPAISLSGSTIEYSGTGQLVMVNSIAYNNLTFSGGSKNVGTASGQTLNIGGAWVINSAANLAVNNVIVNVSGNVSGTGALTVGTNLITATADWTQSGGISGSANMKFTSAAATSIPAATYSSLEANATKTLAGNVTATTMTLT
;
A
#
# COMPACT_ATOMS: atom_id res chain seq x y z
N MET A 1 -33.72 -65.46 -35.16
CA MET A 1 -34.06 -64.58 -36.30
C MET A 1 -34.73 -63.37 -35.69
N THR A 2 -33.95 -62.30 -35.45
CA THR A 2 -34.34 -61.19 -34.57
C THR A 2 -34.20 -59.91 -35.37
N LEU A 3 -35.34 -59.25 -35.58
CA LEU A 3 -35.50 -58.08 -36.44
C LEU A 3 -35.02 -56.83 -35.71
N HIS A 4 -34.08 -56.10 -36.30
CA HIS A 4 -33.60 -54.80 -35.80
C HIS A 4 -34.40 -53.69 -36.49
N VAL A 5 -35.18 -52.91 -35.73
CA VAL A 5 -35.89 -51.71 -36.22
C VAL A 5 -35.13 -50.49 -35.72
N SER A 6 -34.60 -49.69 -36.64
CA SER A 6 -33.98 -48.40 -36.35
C SER A 6 -35.01 -47.28 -36.50
N THR A 7 -35.10 -46.40 -35.50
CA THR A 7 -35.85 -45.14 -35.57
C THR A 7 -34.87 -43.97 -35.58
N PRO A 8 -35.04 -42.95 -36.44
CA PRO A 8 -34.15 -41.80 -36.50
C PRO A 8 -34.51 -40.77 -35.42
N LYS A 9 -33.54 -40.40 -34.58
CA LYS A 9 -33.62 -39.23 -33.68
C LYS A 9 -33.50 -37.94 -34.50
N ARG A 10 -34.61 -37.23 -34.72
CA ARG A 10 -34.60 -35.83 -35.18
C ARG A 10 -34.13 -34.91 -34.05
N ALA A 11 -33.03 -34.20 -34.27
CA ALA A 11 -32.54 -33.15 -33.38
C ALA A 11 -33.36 -31.87 -33.57
N PHE A 12 -34.07 -31.45 -32.52
CA PHE A 12 -34.76 -30.16 -32.46
C PHE A 12 -33.73 -29.09 -32.01
N ARG A 13 -33.28 -28.23 -32.92
CA ARG A 13 -32.44 -27.06 -32.59
C ARG A 13 -33.35 -25.94 -32.03
N ILE A 14 -33.24 -25.68 -30.73
CA ILE A 14 -33.79 -24.47 -30.09
C ILE A 14 -32.75 -23.36 -30.21
N SER A 15 -32.90 -22.52 -31.22
CA SER A 15 -32.00 -21.38 -31.54
C SER A 15 -32.62 -20.04 -31.15
N ALA A 16 -33.12 -19.89 -29.91
CA ALA A 16 -33.85 -18.66 -29.52
C ALA A 16 -33.54 -18.12 -28.11
N LEU A 17 -32.41 -18.49 -27.49
CA LEU A 17 -32.07 -18.04 -26.12
C LEU A 17 -30.71 -17.30 -25.98
N HIS A 18 -30.20 -16.71 -27.06
CA HIS A 18 -28.95 -15.93 -27.04
C HIS A 18 -29.12 -14.41 -27.19
N SER A 19 -30.34 -13.91 -27.45
CA SER A 19 -30.60 -12.48 -27.62
C SER A 19 -30.95 -11.73 -26.33
N PHE A 20 -31.40 -12.42 -25.26
CA PHE A 20 -31.79 -11.75 -24.00
C PHE A 20 -30.63 -11.45 -23.03
N ARG A 21 -29.45 -12.07 -23.21
CA ARG A 21 -28.26 -11.81 -22.36
C ARG A 21 -27.44 -10.59 -22.78
N ARG A 22 -27.70 -10.00 -23.97
CA ARG A 22 -27.00 -8.80 -24.44
C ARG A 22 -27.68 -7.49 -24.02
N ALA A 23 -29.00 -7.47 -23.80
CA ALA A 23 -29.70 -6.26 -23.35
C ALA A 23 -29.47 -5.94 -21.85
N SER A 24 -29.27 -6.95 -21.00
CA SER A 24 -29.03 -6.75 -19.56
C SER A 24 -27.62 -6.21 -19.23
N ARG A 25 -26.61 -6.46 -20.08
CA ARG A 25 -25.27 -5.88 -19.91
C ARG A 25 -25.17 -4.41 -20.32
N PHE A 26 -26.09 -3.92 -21.15
CA PHE A 26 -26.14 -2.50 -21.51
C PHE A 26 -26.89 -1.64 -20.47
N LEU A 27 -27.87 -2.21 -19.75
CA LEU A 27 -28.61 -1.48 -18.72
C LEU A 27 -27.84 -1.34 -17.39
N LEU A 28 -26.90 -2.25 -17.10
CA LEU A 28 -26.06 -2.18 -15.88
C LEU A 28 -24.86 -1.23 -16.01
N VAL A 29 -24.43 -0.91 -17.24
CA VAL A 29 -23.34 0.05 -17.49
C VAL A 29 -23.84 1.50 -17.54
N LEU A 30 -25.14 1.72 -17.82
CA LEU A 30 -25.72 3.07 -17.85
C LEU A 30 -26.06 3.63 -16.45
N LEU A 31 -26.19 2.77 -15.42
CA LEU A 31 -26.42 3.20 -14.03
C LEU A 31 -25.14 3.49 -13.24
N SER A 32 -23.96 3.07 -13.72
CA SER A 32 -22.67 3.35 -13.05
C SER A 32 -22.06 4.71 -13.40
N SER A 33 -22.66 5.44 -14.33
CA SER A 33 -22.32 6.82 -14.67
C SER A 33 -23.28 7.82 -14.02
N PHE A 34 -23.66 7.58 -12.76
CA PHE A 34 -23.93 8.71 -11.88
C PHE A 34 -22.60 9.43 -11.72
N SER A 35 -22.40 10.49 -12.50
CA SER A 35 -21.41 11.51 -12.19
C SER A 35 -21.63 11.86 -10.72
N LEU A 36 -20.72 11.42 -9.86
CA LEU A 36 -20.64 11.94 -8.50
C LEU A 36 -20.53 13.44 -8.70
N LEU A 37 -21.61 14.17 -8.45
CA LEU A 37 -21.57 15.61 -8.29
C LEU A 37 -20.58 15.81 -7.15
N THR A 38 -19.33 16.10 -7.48
CA THR A 38 -18.33 16.52 -6.52
C THR A 38 -18.89 17.81 -5.97
N ALA A 39 -19.56 17.73 -4.83
CA ALA A 39 -19.96 18.92 -4.09
C ALA A 39 -18.70 19.78 -3.98
N HIS A 40 -18.78 21.02 -4.48
CA HIS A 40 -17.65 21.92 -4.41
C HIS A 40 -17.25 22.04 -2.93
N ALA A 41 -16.00 21.70 -2.65
CA ALA A 41 -15.44 21.91 -1.33
C ALA A 41 -15.50 23.40 -1.03
N ASN A 42 -15.94 23.76 0.18
CA ASN A 42 -15.86 25.15 0.60
C ASN A 42 -14.43 25.44 1.05
N ASP A 43 -13.91 26.61 0.68
CA ASP A 43 -12.63 27.06 1.19
C ASP A 43 -12.78 27.52 2.64
N VAL A 44 -11.97 26.96 3.54
CA VAL A 44 -11.89 27.34 4.96
C VAL A 44 -10.45 27.73 5.28
N THR A 45 -10.23 29.01 5.57
CA THR A 45 -8.89 29.58 5.76
C THR A 45 -8.66 29.97 7.21
N ALA A 46 -7.48 29.65 7.76
CA ALA A 46 -7.08 30.09 9.10
C ALA A 46 -6.88 31.61 9.13
N ILE A 47 -7.51 32.28 10.10
CA ILE A 47 -7.42 33.73 10.30
C ILE A 47 -6.76 34.14 11.62
N ALA A 48 -6.51 33.16 12.49
CA ALA A 48 -5.81 33.32 13.76
C ALA A 48 -5.09 32.03 14.13
N SER A 49 -4.19 32.09 15.11
CA SER A 49 -3.69 30.89 15.77
C SER A 49 -4.76 30.35 16.73
N GLY A 50 -4.86 29.03 16.88
CA GLY A 50 -5.85 28.41 17.78
C GLY A 50 -6.09 26.94 17.52
N SER A 51 -7.15 26.41 18.13
CA SER A 51 -7.53 24.99 17.97
C SER A 51 -8.27 24.76 16.66
N TRP A 52 -8.06 23.61 16.04
CA TRP A 52 -8.76 23.20 14.81
C TRP A 52 -10.29 23.27 14.96
N ASN A 53 -10.83 22.94 16.13
CA ASN A 53 -12.26 22.93 16.39
C ASN A 53 -12.82 24.26 16.93
N ALA A 54 -12.05 25.36 16.94
CA ALA A 54 -12.51 26.67 17.37
C ALA A 54 -12.95 27.52 16.16
N PRO A 55 -14.23 27.97 16.08
CA PRO A 55 -14.70 28.79 14.95
C PRO A 55 -13.86 30.04 14.69
N ALA A 56 -13.40 30.72 15.75
CA ALA A 56 -12.57 31.93 15.66
C ALA A 56 -11.19 31.72 15.01
N THR A 57 -10.75 30.47 14.83
CA THR A 57 -9.52 30.15 14.09
C THR A 57 -9.72 30.24 12.58
N TRP A 58 -10.94 30.13 12.09
CA TRP A 58 -11.23 29.81 10.69
C TRP A 58 -12.29 30.71 10.09
N VAL A 59 -12.17 31.00 8.79
CA VAL A 59 -13.22 31.64 8.01
C VAL A 59 -13.57 30.75 6.82
N ARG A 60 -14.85 30.41 6.70
CA ARG A 60 -15.40 29.77 5.49
C ARG A 60 -15.79 30.84 4.49
N THR A 61 -15.17 30.80 3.32
CA THR A 61 -15.51 31.71 2.22
C THR A 61 -16.94 31.43 1.74
N LEU A 62 -17.73 32.48 1.61
CA LEU A 62 -19.10 32.43 1.10
C LEU A 62 -19.16 33.05 -0.31
N PRO A 63 -20.13 32.65 -1.14
CA PRO A 63 -20.28 33.21 -2.48
C PRO A 63 -20.50 34.73 -2.47
N GLY A 64 -20.17 35.37 -3.61
CA GLY A 64 -20.39 36.79 -3.83
C GLY A 64 -19.38 37.71 -3.14
N THR A 65 -19.69 39.00 -3.10
CA THR A 65 -18.88 40.03 -2.44
C THR A 65 -19.73 40.85 -1.49
N ILE A 66 -19.11 41.45 -0.47
CA ILE A 66 -19.77 42.44 0.38
C ILE A 66 -19.15 43.82 0.17
N ASN A 67 -19.94 44.84 0.49
CA ASN A 67 -19.52 46.22 0.60
C ASN A 67 -20.02 46.82 1.93
N VAL A 68 -19.11 47.50 2.64
CA VAL A 68 -19.40 48.17 3.92
C VAL A 68 -18.76 49.54 3.90
N ASN A 69 -19.57 50.57 4.15
CA ASN A 69 -19.09 51.94 4.22
C ASN A 69 -18.68 52.29 5.66
N SER A 70 -17.59 53.05 5.79
CA SER A 70 -17.09 53.55 7.06
C SER A 70 -18.17 54.31 7.82
N GLY A 71 -18.26 54.07 9.13
CA GLY A 71 -19.23 54.74 10.00
C GLY A 71 -20.66 54.19 9.90
N THR A 72 -20.88 53.10 9.15
CA THR A 72 -22.19 52.43 9.05
C THR A 72 -22.12 51.01 9.61
N ALA A 73 -23.25 50.51 10.14
CA ALA A 73 -23.41 49.12 10.57
C ALA A 73 -24.04 48.23 9.48
N THR A 74 -24.32 48.78 8.29
CA THR A 74 -25.00 48.07 7.22
C THR A 74 -23.98 47.44 6.27
N VAL A 75 -24.14 46.15 6.03
CA VAL A 75 -23.37 45.40 5.03
C VAL A 75 -24.30 45.07 3.88
N THR A 76 -23.87 45.37 2.65
CA THR A 76 -24.61 45.03 1.43
C THR A 76 -23.83 43.98 0.65
N ALA A 77 -24.50 42.93 0.16
CA ALA A 77 -23.90 41.89 -0.66
C ALA A 77 -24.27 42.00 -2.15
N THR A 78 -23.36 41.58 -3.01
CA THR A 78 -23.55 41.43 -4.46
C THR A 78 -23.32 39.98 -4.86
N GLY A 79 -24.25 39.40 -5.63
CA GLY A 79 -24.13 38.03 -6.16
C GLY A 79 -24.46 36.91 -5.16
N VAL A 80 -25.01 37.24 -3.98
CA VAL A 80 -25.38 36.25 -2.95
C VAL A 80 -26.56 36.75 -2.12
N THR A 81 -27.27 35.83 -1.48
CA THR A 81 -28.26 36.13 -0.45
C THR A 81 -27.77 35.69 0.93
N PHE A 82 -27.81 36.57 1.93
CA PHE A 82 -27.43 36.27 3.31
C PHE A 82 -28.34 35.23 3.99
N GLN A 83 -29.61 35.16 3.58
CA GLN A 83 -30.57 34.24 4.18
C GLN A 83 -30.14 32.78 3.96
N GLY A 84 -29.98 32.03 5.06
CA GLY A 84 -29.50 30.64 5.05
C GLY A 84 -27.97 30.49 5.04
N LEU A 85 -27.20 31.57 4.82
CA LEU A 85 -25.74 31.53 4.87
C LEU A 85 -25.19 32.07 6.19
N VAL A 86 -25.81 33.11 6.74
CA VAL A 86 -25.42 33.74 8.02
C VAL A 86 -26.58 33.74 9.00
N SER A 87 -26.25 33.66 10.28
CA SER A 87 -27.17 33.78 11.41
C SER A 87 -26.84 35.02 12.24
N VAL A 88 -27.78 35.44 13.09
CA VAL A 88 -27.50 36.42 14.14
C VAL A 88 -26.34 35.89 14.99
N ASP A 89 -25.48 36.80 15.43
CA ASP A 89 -24.25 36.57 16.18
C ASP A 89 -23.07 35.96 15.43
N ASP A 90 -23.19 35.63 14.14
CA ASP A 90 -22.04 35.24 13.31
C ASP A 90 -21.03 36.40 13.21
N PHE A 91 -19.73 36.09 13.27
CA PHE A 91 -18.66 37.03 12.94
C PHE A 91 -18.34 36.96 11.44
N ILE A 92 -18.34 38.12 10.79
CA ILE A 92 -18.09 38.26 9.36
C ILE A 92 -16.67 38.78 9.13
N HIS A 93 -15.96 38.16 8.20
CA HIS A 93 -14.61 38.56 7.80
C HIS A 93 -14.53 38.75 6.29
N LEU A 94 -13.60 39.59 5.85
CA LEU A 94 -13.12 39.56 4.47
C LEU A 94 -12.26 38.31 4.25
N ALA A 95 -12.04 37.92 3.00
CA ALA A 95 -11.21 36.77 2.63
C ALA A 95 -9.74 36.91 3.10
N ASP A 96 -9.28 38.13 3.34
CA ASP A 96 -7.97 38.40 3.95
C ASP A 96 -7.97 38.25 5.48
N GLY A 97 -9.06 37.80 6.10
CA GLY A 97 -9.21 37.62 7.54
C GLY A 97 -9.56 38.90 8.31
N THR A 98 -9.65 40.06 7.67
CA THR A 98 -10.04 41.31 8.33
C THR A 98 -11.46 41.20 8.88
N LEU A 99 -11.63 41.33 10.19
CA LEU A 99 -12.94 41.34 10.84
C LEU A 99 -13.78 42.52 10.32
N VAL A 100 -14.97 42.23 9.81
CA VAL A 100 -15.96 43.23 9.40
C VAL A 100 -16.84 43.60 10.59
N GLY A 101 -17.37 42.60 11.29
CA GLY A 101 -18.13 42.78 12.54
C GLY A 101 -19.03 41.58 12.85
N LYS A 102 -19.83 41.70 13.91
CA LYS A 102 -20.76 40.67 14.38
C LYS A 102 -22.18 40.97 13.90
N VAL A 103 -22.87 40.00 13.31
CA VAL A 103 -24.22 40.14 12.76
C VAL A 103 -25.23 40.37 13.88
N LYS A 104 -25.95 41.50 13.83
CA LYS A 104 -27.09 41.79 14.72
C LYS A 104 -28.42 41.35 14.11
N LEU A 105 -28.59 41.58 12.80
CA LEU A 105 -29.84 41.32 12.10
C LEU A 105 -29.59 41.06 10.62
N VAL A 106 -30.32 40.12 10.01
CA VAL A 106 -30.37 39.93 8.55
C VAL A 106 -31.64 40.61 8.06
N ASN A 107 -31.51 41.80 7.46
CA ASN A 107 -32.64 42.69 7.14
C ASN A 107 -33.39 42.27 5.88
N ALA A 108 -32.65 41.85 4.86
CA ALA A 108 -33.17 41.42 3.58
C ALA A 108 -32.21 40.41 2.94
N ASN A 109 -32.57 39.89 1.77
CA ASN A 109 -31.77 38.90 1.06
C ASN A 109 -30.31 39.35 0.88
N ASN A 110 -30.02 40.63 0.64
CA ASN A 110 -28.68 41.12 0.35
C ASN A 110 -28.19 42.21 1.32
N THR A 111 -28.86 42.41 2.46
CA THR A 111 -28.40 43.38 3.48
C THR A 111 -28.48 42.79 4.89
N LEU A 112 -27.48 43.09 5.71
CA LEU A 112 -27.48 42.80 7.14
C LEU A 112 -27.02 44.01 7.94
N THR A 113 -27.34 44.03 9.23
CA THR A 113 -26.87 45.03 10.20
C THR A 113 -25.97 44.38 11.23
N LEU A 114 -24.89 45.06 11.58
CA LEU A 114 -23.91 44.66 12.60
C LEU A 114 -24.22 45.29 13.97
N TYR A 115 -23.62 44.75 15.03
CA TYR A 115 -23.73 45.34 16.38
C TYR A 115 -23.02 46.69 16.53
N ALA A 116 -22.04 46.99 15.67
CA ALA A 116 -21.26 48.22 15.72
C ALA A 116 -20.99 48.75 14.30
N ASN A 117 -20.74 50.07 14.20
CA ASN A 117 -20.32 50.69 12.95
C ASN A 117 -18.91 50.21 12.57
N VAL A 118 -18.70 49.98 11.28
CA VAL A 118 -17.40 49.54 10.77
C VAL A 118 -16.44 50.71 10.61
N SER A 119 -15.19 50.53 11.04
CA SER A 119 -14.10 51.46 10.77
C SER A 119 -13.55 51.23 9.36
N GLY A 120 -13.58 52.28 8.53
CA GLY A 120 -13.07 52.23 7.16
C GLY A 120 -14.03 51.53 6.18
N ASN A 121 -13.86 51.83 4.89
CA ASN A 121 -14.59 51.15 3.83
C ASN A 121 -13.98 49.75 3.61
N LYS A 122 -14.83 48.73 3.46
CA LYS A 122 -14.43 47.34 3.24
C LYS A 122 -15.21 46.75 2.08
N THR A 123 -14.51 46.19 1.10
CA THR A 123 -15.13 45.56 -0.07
C THR A 123 -14.33 44.33 -0.47
N GLY A 124 -14.99 43.22 -0.79
CA GLY A 124 -14.31 42.04 -1.32
C GLY A 124 -15.07 40.73 -1.09
N ALA A 125 -14.39 39.63 -1.42
CA ALA A 125 -14.81 38.29 -1.02
C ALA A 125 -14.86 38.22 0.52
N TRP A 126 -15.78 37.40 1.03
CA TRP A 126 -16.13 37.40 2.44
C TRP A 126 -16.45 36.00 2.93
N GLY A 127 -16.54 35.87 4.24
CA GLY A 127 -16.91 34.64 4.88
C GLY A 127 -17.35 34.86 6.31
N LYS A 128 -17.61 33.75 7.00
CA LYS A 128 -17.91 33.76 8.44
C LYS A 128 -17.04 32.78 9.20
N GLU A 129 -16.93 33.00 10.49
CA GLU A 129 -16.29 32.03 11.40
C GLU A 129 -16.97 30.67 11.31
N ALA A 130 -16.20 29.61 11.04
CA ALA A 130 -16.72 28.25 10.93
C ALA A 130 -15.63 27.20 11.06
N VAL A 131 -15.89 26.16 11.85
CA VAL A 131 -14.99 25.00 11.97
C VAL A 131 -14.93 24.24 10.62
N PRO A 132 -13.75 23.76 10.18
CA PRO A 132 -13.63 22.89 9.02
C PRO A 132 -14.46 21.61 9.16
N LEU A 133 -15.14 21.23 8.08
CA LEU A 133 -15.96 20.03 7.95
C LEU A 133 -15.32 19.04 6.96
N PRO A 134 -15.74 17.76 6.94
CA PRO A 134 -15.14 16.72 6.09
C PRO A 134 -15.08 17.03 4.58
N GLY A 135 -15.94 17.92 4.08
CA GLY A 135 -16.01 18.31 2.67
C GLY A 135 -15.23 19.58 2.32
N ASP A 136 -14.52 20.20 3.27
CA ASP A 136 -13.90 21.51 3.05
C ASP A 136 -12.44 21.44 2.62
N ASP A 137 -12.02 22.41 1.80
CA ASP A 137 -10.64 22.65 1.46
C ASP A 137 -10.03 23.61 2.50
N VAL A 138 -9.06 23.11 3.27
CA VAL A 138 -8.52 23.83 4.42
C VAL A 138 -7.18 24.48 4.11
N PHE A 139 -7.05 25.77 4.42
CA PHE A 139 -5.85 26.55 4.17
C PHE A 139 -5.29 27.16 5.46
N ILE A 140 -4.03 26.87 5.78
CA ILE A 140 -3.25 27.61 6.77
C ILE A 140 -2.19 28.37 5.99
N ASN A 141 -2.56 29.54 5.46
CA ASN A 141 -1.77 30.28 4.46
C ASN A 141 -1.05 31.53 5.02
N LYS A 142 -1.09 31.74 6.34
CA LYS A 142 -0.43 32.83 7.07
C LYS A 142 0.37 32.27 8.25
N ILE A 143 1.16 33.14 8.89
CA ILE A 143 1.99 32.82 10.06
C ILE A 143 1.08 32.59 11.29
N PHE A 144 0.37 31.47 11.29
CA PHE A 144 -0.50 31.00 12.36
C PHE A 144 -0.08 29.60 12.79
N THR A 145 -0.34 29.30 14.06
CA THR A 145 -0.25 27.96 14.61
C THR A 145 -1.65 27.43 14.86
N VAL A 146 -2.00 26.35 14.17
CA VAL A 146 -3.26 25.62 14.35
C VAL A 146 -2.97 24.29 15.02
N THR A 147 -3.69 23.96 16.10
CA THR A 147 -3.49 22.70 16.83
C THR A 147 -4.71 21.80 16.70
N VAL A 148 -4.52 20.56 16.25
CA VAL A 148 -5.57 19.53 16.23
C VAL A 148 -5.75 18.97 17.64
N THR A 149 -6.85 19.33 18.29
CA THR A 149 -7.20 19.01 19.69
C THR A 149 -8.33 17.98 19.81
N ALA A 150 -8.86 17.48 18.70
CA ALA A 150 -9.84 16.41 18.59
C ALA A 150 -9.71 15.77 17.20
N ASP A 151 -10.29 14.58 17.00
CA ASP A 151 -10.34 13.97 15.67
C ASP A 151 -11.08 14.90 14.70
N ALA A 152 -10.52 15.07 13.50
CA ALA A 152 -11.00 16.02 12.52
C ALA A 152 -10.89 15.47 11.10
N THR A 153 -11.72 16.00 10.20
CA THR A 153 -11.70 15.63 8.79
C THR A 153 -11.78 16.86 7.89
N ALA A 154 -11.07 16.83 6.76
CA ALA A 154 -11.15 17.80 5.67
C ALA A 154 -11.13 17.09 4.30
N ALA A 155 -11.54 17.81 3.24
CA ALA A 155 -11.40 17.35 1.87
C ALA A 155 -9.95 17.49 1.39
N SER A 156 -9.36 18.66 1.55
CA SER A 156 -7.93 18.88 1.32
C SER A 156 -7.32 19.76 2.40
N LEU A 157 -5.98 19.75 2.48
CA LEU A 157 -5.24 20.58 3.42
C LEU A 157 -4.02 21.18 2.72
N SER A 158 -3.89 22.50 2.81
CA SER A 158 -2.70 23.25 2.40
C SER A 158 -2.13 24.03 3.58
N VAL A 159 -0.92 23.69 4.00
CA VAL A 159 -0.15 24.46 4.99
C VAL A 159 0.92 25.22 4.23
N ALA A 160 0.73 26.52 4.10
CA ALA A 160 1.60 27.38 3.31
C ALA A 160 1.92 28.71 3.97
N ASN A 161 3.10 29.27 3.72
CA ASN A 161 3.39 30.65 4.09
C ASN A 161 3.17 31.56 2.87
N GLY A 162 1.92 32.00 2.71
CA GLY A 162 1.50 32.91 1.65
C GLY A 162 1.93 34.36 1.87
N THR A 163 2.53 34.69 3.02
CA THR A 163 2.92 36.06 3.35
C THR A 163 4.33 36.38 2.86
N ASN A 164 4.60 37.66 2.56
CA ASN A 164 5.95 38.14 2.25
C ASN A 164 6.86 38.28 3.48
N THR A 165 6.43 37.78 4.64
CA THR A 165 7.12 37.89 5.92
C THR A 165 7.76 36.56 6.32
N SER A 166 8.92 36.63 6.97
CA SER A 166 9.56 35.46 7.56
C SER A 166 8.72 34.91 8.71
N GLY A 167 8.65 33.58 8.82
CA GLY A 167 7.87 32.92 9.86
C GLY A 167 7.35 31.54 9.47
N PHE A 168 6.61 30.93 10.39
CA PHE A 168 6.05 29.60 10.27
C PHE A 168 4.53 29.64 10.13
N SER A 169 4.01 29.06 9.05
CA SER A 169 2.66 28.50 9.06
C SER A 169 2.75 27.09 9.63
N LEU A 170 2.09 26.83 10.76
CA LEU A 170 2.28 25.63 11.56
C LEU A 170 0.95 24.92 11.80
N LEU A 171 0.92 23.62 11.52
CA LEU A 171 -0.11 22.70 11.97
C LEU A 171 0.51 21.73 12.99
N GLU A 172 -0.07 21.66 14.18
CA GLU A 172 0.32 20.73 15.22
C GLU A 172 -0.72 19.62 15.34
N ILE A 173 -0.27 18.36 15.32
CA ILE A 173 -1.12 17.18 15.52
C ILE A 173 -0.73 16.54 16.85
N GLY A 174 -1.65 16.59 17.83
CA GLY A 174 -1.48 15.99 19.15
C GLY A 174 -1.61 14.46 19.11
N ALA A 175 -2.38 13.89 20.04
CA ALA A 175 -2.67 12.45 20.09
C ALA A 175 -3.92 12.05 19.27
N PHE A 176 -4.36 12.91 18.35
CA PHE A 176 -5.61 12.77 17.60
C PHE A 176 -5.36 12.37 16.14
N THR A 177 -6.43 12.02 15.44
CA THR A 177 -6.41 11.72 14.00
C THR A 177 -6.94 12.91 13.20
N LEU A 178 -6.11 13.43 12.29
CA LEU A 178 -6.56 14.30 11.21
C LEU A 178 -6.69 13.48 9.93
N THR A 179 -7.92 13.34 9.44
CA THR A 179 -8.22 12.67 8.16
C THR A 179 -8.37 13.71 7.06
N VAL A 180 -7.61 13.59 5.98
CA VAL A 180 -7.75 14.43 4.79
C VAL A 180 -8.10 13.52 3.62
N THR A 181 -9.34 13.60 3.11
CA THR A 181 -9.83 12.61 2.12
C THR A 181 -9.15 12.75 0.76
N GLY A 182 -8.64 13.94 0.43
CA GLY A 182 -7.87 14.25 -0.75
C GLY A 182 -6.42 14.56 -0.43
N LYS A 183 -5.88 15.62 -1.04
CA LYS A 183 -4.46 15.96 -1.02
C LYS A 183 -4.08 16.75 0.24
N VAL A 184 -2.89 16.46 0.78
CA VAL A 184 -2.18 17.31 1.75
C VAL A 184 -0.97 17.93 1.07
N GLN A 185 -0.83 19.25 1.18
CA GLN A 185 0.33 20.00 0.69
C GLN A 185 0.95 20.81 1.82
N VAL A 186 2.26 20.69 1.99
CA VAL A 186 3.07 21.59 2.83
C VAL A 186 3.97 22.37 1.90
N ASP A 187 3.69 23.68 1.76
CA ASP A 187 4.36 24.56 0.80
C ASP A 187 4.84 25.85 1.43
N ALA A 188 6.16 25.98 1.59
CA ALA A 188 6.77 27.18 2.13
C ALA A 188 6.60 28.43 1.24
N GLY A 189 6.09 28.28 0.01
CA GLY A 189 5.97 29.34 -0.97
C GLY A 189 7.33 29.75 -1.57
N SER A 190 7.37 30.90 -2.22
CA SER A 190 8.59 31.51 -2.77
C SER A 190 8.99 32.74 -1.94
N GLY A 191 10.23 32.76 -1.42
CA GLY A 191 10.77 33.91 -0.69
C GLY A 191 11.61 33.53 0.53
N MET A 192 12.54 34.40 0.92
CA MET A 192 13.48 34.11 2.00
C MET A 192 12.79 33.97 3.36
N GLY A 193 13.15 32.95 4.13
CA GLY A 193 12.72 32.79 5.53
C GLY A 193 11.26 32.39 5.72
N ARG A 194 10.59 31.98 4.63
CA ARG A 194 9.24 31.42 4.69
C ARG A 194 9.31 29.95 5.03
N ASN A 195 8.59 29.55 6.08
CA ASN A 195 8.57 28.17 6.51
C ASN A 195 7.13 27.69 6.66
N SER A 196 6.89 26.44 6.29
CA SER A 196 5.61 25.77 6.51
C SER A 196 5.88 24.41 7.11
N LYS A 197 5.14 24.07 8.17
CA LYS A 197 5.44 22.89 8.96
C LYS A 197 4.15 22.20 9.41
N ILE A 198 4.15 20.88 9.27
CA ILE A 198 3.27 20.02 10.05
C ILE A 198 4.16 19.35 11.09
N VAL A 199 3.77 19.41 12.36
CA VAL A 199 4.49 18.79 13.47
C VAL A 199 3.58 17.89 14.29
N PHE A 200 4.08 16.72 14.67
CA PHE A 200 3.41 15.87 15.64
C PHE A 200 3.90 16.21 17.04
N THR A 201 2.98 16.68 17.89
CA THR A 201 3.22 16.94 19.31
C THR A 201 2.74 15.79 20.20
N GLY A 202 2.02 14.82 19.62
CA GLY A 202 1.58 13.57 20.25
C GLY A 202 1.78 12.35 19.33
N ALA A 203 1.34 11.17 19.79
CA ALA A 203 1.30 9.94 18.97
C ALA A 203 0.09 9.90 18.00
N GLY A 204 -0.23 11.06 17.41
CA GLY A 204 -1.38 11.22 16.52
C GLY A 204 -1.22 10.57 15.16
N THR A 205 -2.24 10.73 14.33
CA THR A 205 -2.29 10.20 12.97
C THR A 205 -2.65 11.29 11.97
N LEU A 206 -1.89 11.38 10.88
CA LEU A 206 -2.31 12.07 9.67
C LEU A 206 -2.70 11.02 8.63
N ASP A 207 -4.00 10.91 8.30
CA ASP A 207 -4.54 9.94 7.34
C ASP A 207 -4.91 10.65 6.04
N VAL A 208 -4.11 10.45 4.98
CA VAL A 208 -4.21 11.15 3.71
C VAL A 208 -4.79 10.22 2.64
N GLY A 209 -5.95 10.57 2.12
CA GLY A 209 -6.67 9.83 1.09
C GLY A 209 -6.14 10.05 -0.33
N GLY A 210 -5.44 11.16 -0.58
CA GLY A 210 -4.74 11.45 -1.82
C GLY A 210 -3.22 11.54 -1.64
N ASP A 211 -2.60 12.46 -2.36
CA ASP A 211 -1.16 12.71 -2.28
C ASP A 211 -0.78 13.50 -1.02
N LEU A 212 0.37 13.17 -0.43
CA LEU A 212 1.04 13.96 0.58
C LEU A 212 2.31 14.56 -0.03
N ILE A 213 2.34 15.87 -0.19
CA ILE A 213 3.44 16.57 -0.86
C ILE A 213 4.09 17.58 0.08
N VAL A 214 5.41 17.47 0.26
CA VAL A 214 6.21 18.38 1.09
C VAL A 214 7.27 19.04 0.22
N GLY A 215 7.20 20.35 0.01
CA GLY A 215 8.21 21.09 -0.76
C GLY A 215 7.85 22.53 -1.01
N SER A 216 8.81 23.34 -1.47
CA SER A 216 8.60 24.77 -1.76
C SER A 216 8.39 24.98 -3.26
N ALA A 217 7.74 26.07 -3.67
CA ALA A 217 7.62 26.41 -5.09
C ALA A 217 8.84 27.13 -5.71
N GLY A 218 9.83 27.66 -4.97
CA GLY A 218 10.83 28.49 -5.68
C GLY A 218 12.02 29.15 -5.00
N SER A 219 12.39 28.90 -3.73
CA SER A 219 13.66 29.46 -3.21
C SER A 219 14.38 28.53 -2.24
N SER A 220 15.71 28.47 -2.32
CA SER A 220 16.59 27.64 -1.47
C SER A 220 16.45 27.93 0.03
N ASN A 221 15.86 29.07 0.39
CA ASN A 221 15.77 29.54 1.77
C ASN A 221 14.36 29.38 2.37
N SER A 222 13.42 28.79 1.64
CA SER A 222 12.10 28.45 2.16
C SER A 222 12.05 26.96 2.51
N THR A 223 11.58 26.60 3.70
CA THR A 223 11.54 25.19 4.15
C THR A 223 10.12 24.70 4.36
N ALA A 224 9.77 23.60 3.70
CA ALA A 224 8.52 22.88 3.94
C ALA A 224 8.88 21.61 4.71
N THR A 225 8.29 21.40 5.89
CA THR A 225 8.67 20.28 6.76
C THR A 225 7.46 19.48 7.23
N LEU A 226 7.54 18.17 7.15
CA LEU A 226 6.71 17.25 7.91
C LEU A 226 7.58 16.63 9.01
N ASP A 227 7.26 16.92 10.27
CA ASP A 227 8.06 16.55 11.43
C ASP A 227 7.26 15.65 12.37
N CYS A 228 7.62 14.38 12.45
CA CYS A 228 6.99 13.39 13.30
C CYS A 228 7.49 13.42 14.77
N GLY A 229 8.34 14.39 15.13
CA GLY A 229 8.79 14.60 16.51
C GLY A 229 9.61 13.43 17.05
N THR A 230 9.43 13.07 18.32
CA THR A 230 10.08 11.91 18.96
C THR A 230 9.12 10.77 19.29
N LEU A 231 7.86 10.91 18.86
CA LEU A 231 6.75 10.06 19.29
C LEU A 231 6.37 9.04 18.20
N ALA A 232 5.51 8.09 18.58
CA ALA A 232 5.00 7.05 17.68
C ALA A 232 3.89 7.58 16.73
N ALA A 233 4.16 8.69 16.05
CA ALA A 233 3.26 9.29 15.09
C ALA A 233 3.03 8.39 13.87
N ASN A 234 1.82 8.43 13.31
CA ASN A 234 1.48 7.69 12.10
C ASN A 234 1.17 8.64 10.94
N VAL A 235 1.82 8.43 9.80
CA VAL A 235 1.51 9.11 8.54
C VAL A 235 0.99 8.06 7.57
N LYS A 236 -0.32 8.05 7.29
CA LYS A 236 -0.93 7.14 6.33
C LYS A 236 -1.17 7.88 5.02
N VAL A 237 -0.79 7.27 3.90
CA VAL A 237 -0.93 7.88 2.58
C VAL A 237 -1.51 6.86 1.60
N LYS A 238 -2.60 7.24 0.92
CA LYS A 238 -3.25 6.44 -0.14
C LYS A 238 -2.82 6.83 -1.56
N GLY A 239 -2.34 8.05 -1.75
CA GLY A 239 -1.69 8.53 -2.98
C GLY A 239 -0.17 8.53 -2.87
N ASN A 240 0.50 9.42 -3.57
CA ASN A 240 1.96 9.54 -3.53
C ASN A 240 2.43 10.27 -2.27
N PHE A 241 3.46 9.76 -1.60
CA PHE A 241 4.21 10.53 -0.62
C PHE A 241 5.47 11.09 -1.27
N GLY A 242 5.48 12.39 -1.54
CA GLY A 242 6.48 13.00 -2.40
C GLY A 242 6.90 14.40 -2.00
N ARG A 243 7.74 14.98 -2.85
CA ARG A 243 8.25 16.34 -2.74
C ARG A 243 8.08 17.04 -4.07
N THR A 244 7.86 18.34 -4.04
CA THR A 244 7.91 19.16 -5.26
C THR A 244 9.34 19.51 -5.68
N ASN A 245 10.27 19.63 -4.72
CA ASN A 245 11.65 20.05 -4.96
C ASN A 245 12.62 19.62 -3.82
N THR A 246 13.86 20.12 -3.87
CA THR A 246 14.94 19.85 -2.90
C THR A 246 14.75 20.47 -1.50
N ASN A 247 13.70 21.27 -1.28
CA ASN A 247 13.54 22.04 -0.04
C ASN A 247 12.45 21.50 0.89
N GLY A 248 11.71 20.47 0.46
CA GLY A 248 10.84 19.71 1.36
C GLY A 248 11.65 18.85 2.32
N SER A 249 11.26 18.68 3.56
CA SER A 249 11.96 17.80 4.50
C SER A 249 10.95 16.90 5.18
N PHE A 250 11.27 15.61 5.26
CA PHE A 250 10.55 14.69 6.13
C PHE A 250 11.47 14.29 7.27
N LEU A 251 11.11 14.68 8.48
CA LEU A 251 11.82 14.36 9.72
C LEU A 251 11.04 13.26 10.44
N PRO A 252 11.43 11.99 10.28
CA PRO A 252 10.77 10.90 10.98
C PRO A 252 11.08 10.99 12.47
N GLY A 253 10.09 10.68 13.31
CA GLY A 253 10.32 10.43 14.71
C GLY A 253 10.88 9.05 14.95
N THR A 254 11.53 8.84 16.10
CA THR A 254 12.28 7.61 16.43
C THR A 254 11.46 6.33 16.32
N SER A 255 10.15 6.41 16.55
CA SER A 255 9.18 5.31 16.48
C SER A 255 8.00 5.61 15.55
N SER A 256 8.15 6.64 14.70
CA SER A 256 7.10 7.02 13.75
C SER A 256 6.96 5.97 12.64
N LYS A 257 5.75 5.84 12.12
CA LYS A 257 5.45 4.91 11.03
C LYS A 257 4.86 5.64 9.84
N VAL A 258 5.37 5.35 8.65
CA VAL A 258 4.71 5.75 7.39
C VAL A 258 4.00 4.54 6.81
N TRP A 259 2.68 4.65 6.62
CA TRP A 259 1.82 3.59 6.12
C TRP A 259 1.39 3.90 4.69
N PHE A 260 1.89 3.11 3.75
CA PHE A 260 1.46 3.11 2.35
C PHE A 260 0.19 2.26 2.25
N THR A 261 -0.96 2.89 2.04
CA THR A 261 -2.30 2.26 2.06
C THR A 261 -3.05 2.51 0.76
N GLY A 262 -4.28 2.00 0.62
CA GLY A 262 -5.14 2.26 -0.54
C GLY A 262 -5.14 1.11 -1.55
N THR A 263 -5.49 1.43 -2.80
CA THR A 263 -5.63 0.47 -3.90
C THR A 263 -4.89 0.87 -5.18
N ALA A 264 -4.45 2.14 -5.28
CA ALA A 264 -3.66 2.62 -6.40
C ALA A 264 -2.20 2.22 -6.25
N ALA A 265 -1.48 2.08 -7.35
CA ALA A 265 -0.04 1.84 -7.28
C ALA A 265 0.70 3.02 -6.65
N GLN A 266 1.72 2.74 -5.84
CA GLN A 266 2.54 3.75 -5.16
C GLN A 266 4.03 3.45 -5.32
N THR A 267 4.85 4.49 -5.32
CA THR A 267 6.31 4.38 -5.24
C THR A 267 6.78 5.01 -3.93
N ILE A 268 7.51 4.25 -3.10
CA ILE A 268 8.13 4.76 -1.88
C ILE A 268 9.32 5.64 -2.27
N ASN A 269 9.20 6.94 -2.00
CA ASN A 269 10.27 7.90 -2.25
C ASN A 269 11.41 7.74 -1.23
N LEU A 270 12.54 7.20 -1.68
CA LEU A 270 13.75 6.97 -0.87
C LEU A 270 14.93 7.88 -1.28
N LEU A 271 14.62 9.00 -1.94
CA LEU A 271 15.60 10.02 -2.31
C LEU A 271 16.18 10.72 -1.07
N THR A 272 17.28 11.46 -1.26
CA THR A 272 17.94 12.21 -0.18
C THR A 272 16.96 13.13 0.56
N ASN A 273 17.10 13.21 1.90
CA ASN A 273 16.25 13.97 2.83
C ASN A 273 14.84 13.42 3.07
N PHE A 274 14.50 12.23 2.57
CA PHE A 274 13.37 11.44 3.05
C PHE A 274 13.92 10.23 3.80
N THR A 275 13.98 10.34 5.12
CA THR A 275 14.31 9.22 6.00
C THR A 275 13.03 8.68 6.62
N TYR A 276 12.93 7.37 6.76
CA TYR A 276 11.83 6.70 7.44
C TYR A 276 12.34 6.10 8.75
N ALA A 277 11.53 6.16 9.80
CA ALA A 277 11.73 5.27 10.94
C ALA A 277 11.19 3.90 10.55
N ASP A 278 9.90 3.64 10.68
CA ASP A 278 9.31 2.40 10.16
C ASP A 278 8.52 2.63 8.87
N ILE A 279 8.59 1.65 7.96
CA ILE A 279 7.74 1.58 6.77
C ILE A 279 6.73 0.46 6.97
N ARG A 280 5.46 0.77 6.74
CA ARG A 280 4.39 -0.23 6.68
C ARG A 280 3.68 -0.16 5.32
N VAL A 281 3.50 -1.30 4.69
CA VAL A 281 2.72 -1.46 3.45
C VAL A 281 1.43 -2.18 3.79
N ALA A 282 0.31 -1.53 3.51
CA ALA A 282 -1.04 -2.06 3.65
C ALA A 282 -1.92 -1.63 2.44
N ASN A 283 -1.29 -1.49 1.27
CA ASN A 283 -1.93 -1.11 0.02
C ASN A 283 -2.14 -2.38 -0.81
N THR A 284 -3.38 -2.63 -1.26
CA THR A 284 -3.70 -3.81 -2.08
C THR A 284 -3.33 -3.63 -3.55
N GLY A 285 -3.03 -2.41 -3.98
CA GLY A 285 -2.29 -2.12 -5.21
C GLY A 285 -0.81 -2.45 -5.07
N ALA A 286 -0.05 -2.25 -6.15
CA ALA A 286 1.39 -2.50 -6.14
C ALA A 286 2.14 -1.32 -5.49
N VAL A 287 2.97 -1.60 -4.48
CA VAL A 287 3.93 -0.64 -3.92
C VAL A 287 5.33 -1.01 -4.37
N THR A 288 6.09 -0.05 -4.90
CA THR A 288 7.48 -0.27 -5.35
C THR A 288 8.46 0.62 -4.59
N LEU A 289 9.70 0.16 -4.41
CA LEU A 289 10.78 1.02 -3.92
C LEU A 289 11.28 1.95 -5.03
N GLY A 290 11.42 3.24 -4.74
CA GLY A 290 11.97 4.24 -5.66
C GLY A 290 13.50 4.32 -5.69
N ALA A 291 14.18 3.79 -4.65
CA ALA A 291 15.64 3.68 -4.57
C ALA A 291 16.02 2.52 -3.64
N ALA A 292 17.30 2.16 -3.58
CA ALA A 292 17.79 1.16 -2.63
C ALA A 292 17.53 1.60 -1.18
N VAL A 293 17.17 0.65 -0.33
CA VAL A 293 17.04 0.88 1.11
C VAL A 293 18.43 0.75 1.75
N THR A 294 18.76 1.72 2.58
CA THR A 294 19.99 1.81 3.37
C THR A 294 19.65 2.15 4.82
N SER A 295 20.58 1.93 5.75
CA SER A 295 20.40 2.33 7.15
C SER A 295 20.26 3.84 7.35
N THR A 296 20.57 4.65 6.32
CA THR A 296 20.44 6.11 6.35
C THR A 296 19.03 6.57 5.96
N ASN A 297 18.41 5.94 4.95
CA ASN A 297 17.08 6.32 4.47
C ASN A 297 15.95 5.51 5.13
N VAL A 298 16.22 4.33 5.70
CA VAL A 298 15.27 3.59 6.54
C VAL A 298 15.98 3.15 7.81
N LYS A 299 15.58 3.76 8.94
CA LYS A 299 16.21 3.55 10.25
C LYS A 299 15.57 2.42 11.05
N GLY A 300 14.35 2.03 10.72
CA GLY A 300 13.52 1.07 11.44
C GLY A 300 13.16 -0.15 10.59
N ASN A 301 11.99 -0.72 10.88
CA ASN A 301 11.50 -1.97 10.30
C ASN A 301 10.76 -1.73 8.97
N ILE A 302 10.64 -2.81 8.18
CA ILE A 302 9.72 -2.86 7.02
C ILE A 302 8.67 -3.93 7.28
N GLU A 303 7.40 -3.53 7.33
CA GLU A 303 6.25 -4.39 7.55
C GLU A 303 5.37 -4.43 6.29
N VAL A 304 5.14 -5.61 5.69
CA VAL A 304 4.15 -5.80 4.62
C VAL A 304 2.95 -6.52 5.21
N THR A 305 1.86 -5.79 5.41
CA THR A 305 0.66 -6.27 6.11
C THR A 305 -0.51 -6.63 5.19
N SER A 306 -0.54 -6.08 3.98
CA SER A 306 -1.44 -6.49 2.90
C SER A 306 -0.85 -6.09 1.54
N GLY A 307 -1.38 -6.69 0.47
CA GLY A 307 -0.96 -6.43 -0.92
C GLY A 307 0.50 -6.80 -1.20
N THR A 308 1.15 -6.04 -2.09
CA THR A 308 2.50 -6.36 -2.56
C THR A 308 3.45 -5.19 -2.38
N LEU A 309 4.58 -5.43 -1.71
CA LEU A 309 5.77 -4.59 -1.79
C LEU A 309 6.76 -5.24 -2.77
N SER A 310 7.11 -4.53 -3.84
CA SER A 310 8.19 -4.91 -4.75
C SER A 310 9.44 -4.09 -4.43
N THR A 311 10.58 -4.76 -4.33
CA THR A 311 11.89 -4.09 -4.21
C THR A 311 12.35 -3.46 -5.51
N ASN A 312 11.69 -3.75 -6.64
CA ASN A 312 12.09 -3.30 -7.97
C ASN A 312 13.56 -3.64 -8.30
N ASN A 313 14.03 -4.81 -7.85
CA ASN A 313 15.43 -5.26 -7.97
C ASN A 313 16.47 -4.37 -7.27
N LEU A 314 16.03 -3.46 -6.39
CA LEU A 314 16.90 -2.60 -5.59
C LEU A 314 17.26 -3.30 -4.28
N ASN A 315 18.53 -3.20 -3.86
CA ASN A 315 18.97 -3.83 -2.63
C ASN A 315 18.32 -3.19 -1.39
N VAL A 316 18.18 -4.00 -0.34
CA VAL A 316 17.63 -3.58 0.94
C VAL A 316 18.64 -3.86 2.05
N ALA A 317 19.24 -2.82 2.62
CA ALA A 317 20.14 -2.94 3.75
C ALA A 317 19.58 -2.14 4.93
N LEU A 318 19.03 -2.85 5.93
CA LEU A 318 18.50 -2.20 7.13
C LEU A 318 19.59 -1.99 8.19
N ALA A 319 19.33 -1.04 9.09
CA ALA A 319 20.16 -0.84 10.27
C ALA A 319 20.20 -2.09 11.17
N SER A 320 21.21 -2.15 12.05
CA SER A 320 21.39 -3.22 13.02
C SER A 320 20.14 -3.40 13.90
N GLY A 321 19.72 -4.66 14.09
CA GLY A 321 18.58 -5.04 14.93
C GLY A 321 17.21 -4.76 14.33
N LYS A 322 17.13 -4.43 13.04
CA LYS A 322 15.86 -4.15 12.35
C LYS A 322 15.37 -5.34 11.53
N ASN A 323 14.05 -5.42 11.41
CA ASN A 323 13.35 -6.59 10.94
C ASN A 323 12.57 -6.32 9.65
N ILE A 324 12.32 -7.41 8.91
CA ILE A 324 11.31 -7.46 7.86
C ILE A 324 10.22 -8.45 8.28
N SER A 325 8.96 -8.06 8.13
CA SER A 325 7.83 -8.96 8.36
C SER A 325 6.83 -8.93 7.21
N VAL A 326 6.38 -10.10 6.75
CA VAL A 326 5.35 -10.24 5.72
C VAL A 326 4.18 -11.01 6.33
N SER A 327 3.02 -10.37 6.42
CA SER A 327 1.81 -10.96 7.00
C SER A 327 1.16 -11.96 6.04
N SER A 328 0.29 -12.82 6.58
CA SER A 328 -0.50 -13.74 5.76
C SER A 328 -1.32 -12.99 4.71
N GLY A 329 -1.36 -13.51 3.48
CA GLY A 329 -2.02 -12.88 2.33
C GLY A 329 -1.25 -11.70 1.70
N ALA A 330 -0.17 -11.22 2.31
CA ALA A 330 0.70 -10.20 1.73
C ALA A 330 1.87 -10.81 0.94
N THR A 331 2.49 -10.02 0.07
CA THR A 331 3.64 -10.43 -0.76
C THR A 331 4.80 -9.45 -0.64
N LEU A 332 6.00 -9.96 -0.40
CA LEU A 332 7.25 -9.26 -0.66
C LEU A 332 7.87 -9.84 -1.94
N ASP A 333 7.84 -9.07 -3.03
CA ASP A 333 8.50 -9.40 -4.29
C ASP A 333 9.91 -8.78 -4.29
N ALA A 334 10.89 -9.59 -3.93
CA ALA A 334 12.28 -9.18 -3.85
C ALA A 334 12.99 -9.18 -5.21
N GLY A 335 12.39 -9.72 -6.28
CA GLY A 335 13.06 -9.87 -7.57
C GLY A 335 14.49 -10.40 -7.42
N SER A 336 15.46 -9.74 -8.06
CA SER A 336 16.89 -10.07 -7.95
C SER A 336 17.61 -9.37 -6.79
N SER A 337 16.91 -8.67 -5.90
CA SER A 337 17.51 -7.93 -4.80
C SER A 337 18.27 -8.82 -3.82
N VAL A 338 19.23 -8.20 -3.13
CA VAL A 338 19.84 -8.72 -1.90
C VAL A 338 19.30 -7.93 -0.71
N ILE A 339 18.81 -8.66 0.30
CA ILE A 339 18.29 -8.13 1.56
C ILE A 339 19.29 -8.46 2.67
N THR A 340 19.85 -7.43 3.29
CA THR A 340 20.83 -7.54 4.37
C THR A 340 20.21 -7.07 5.68
N LEU A 341 20.13 -7.99 6.65
CA LEU A 341 19.71 -7.73 8.03
C LEU A 341 20.92 -8.00 8.94
N SER A 342 21.24 -7.06 9.83
CA SER A 342 22.45 -7.12 10.68
C SER A 342 22.12 -7.03 12.17
N GLY A 343 23.07 -7.41 13.03
CA GLY A 343 23.02 -7.25 14.49
C GLY A 343 21.70 -7.68 15.14
N ALA A 344 21.34 -8.96 14.97
CA ALA A 344 20.10 -9.58 15.43
C ALA A 344 18.81 -9.19 14.68
N GLY A 345 18.92 -8.49 13.54
CA GLY A 345 17.79 -8.32 12.62
C GLY A 345 17.29 -9.66 12.07
N ALA A 346 15.97 -9.78 11.92
CA ALA A 346 15.29 -11.01 11.52
C ALA A 346 14.24 -10.80 10.41
N ALA A 347 13.99 -11.85 9.63
CA ALA A 347 12.90 -11.90 8.66
C ALA A 347 11.80 -12.87 9.14
N THR A 348 10.56 -12.39 9.22
CA THR A 348 9.39 -13.23 9.52
C THR A 348 8.45 -13.23 8.33
N ILE A 349 8.34 -14.36 7.64
CA ILE A 349 7.51 -14.52 6.45
C ILE A 349 6.34 -15.43 6.81
N ASN A 350 5.14 -14.86 6.91
CA ASN A 350 3.87 -15.57 7.06
C ASN A 350 2.99 -15.49 5.79
N GLY A 351 3.41 -14.68 4.81
CA GLY A 351 2.78 -14.53 3.49
C GLY A 351 3.65 -15.10 2.37
N THR A 352 3.64 -14.44 1.22
CA THR A 352 4.47 -14.82 0.06
C THR A 352 5.77 -14.04 0.05
N PHE A 353 6.90 -14.74 -0.10
CA PHE A 353 8.17 -14.13 -0.48
C PHE A 353 8.54 -14.63 -1.88
N LYS A 354 8.72 -13.71 -2.81
CA LYS A 354 9.08 -14.03 -4.20
C LYS A 354 10.48 -13.53 -4.51
N THR A 355 11.28 -14.35 -5.18
CA THR A 355 12.62 -13.96 -5.61
C THR A 355 12.96 -14.51 -6.99
N SER A 356 13.65 -13.70 -7.78
CA SER A 356 14.35 -14.07 -9.01
C SER A 356 15.88 -14.03 -8.86
N ASN A 357 16.41 -13.89 -7.64
CA ASN A 357 17.85 -13.93 -7.36
C ASN A 357 18.40 -15.33 -7.68
N VAL A 358 19.40 -15.39 -8.57
CA VAL A 358 19.99 -16.63 -9.09
C VAL A 358 20.66 -17.48 -8.00
N ASN A 359 21.13 -16.86 -6.93
CA ASN A 359 21.81 -17.56 -5.83
C ASN A 359 20.83 -18.20 -4.84
N GLY A 360 19.53 -17.90 -4.97
CA GLY A 360 18.48 -18.46 -4.14
C GLY A 360 18.10 -17.61 -2.93
N LEU A 361 17.40 -18.22 -1.98
CA LEU A 361 16.77 -17.51 -0.86
C LEU A 361 17.78 -17.09 0.23
N PHE A 362 18.68 -17.96 0.68
CA PHE A 362 19.63 -17.67 1.77
C PHE A 362 20.84 -18.62 1.75
N GLY A 363 21.97 -18.19 2.33
CA GLY A 363 23.16 -19.03 2.55
C GLY A 363 24.50 -18.39 2.10
N SER A 364 24.49 -17.34 1.28
CA SER A 364 25.69 -16.59 0.91
C SER A 364 25.50 -15.08 1.07
N ALA A 365 26.50 -14.27 0.74
CA ALA A 365 26.36 -12.82 0.69
C ALA A 365 25.54 -12.33 -0.52
N SER A 366 25.27 -13.20 -1.50
CA SER A 366 24.61 -12.87 -2.76
C SER A 366 23.22 -13.48 -2.92
N THR A 367 22.72 -14.19 -1.90
CA THR A 367 21.34 -14.71 -1.84
C THR A 367 20.33 -13.60 -1.55
N ALA A 368 19.04 -13.89 -1.77
CA ALA A 368 17.96 -12.93 -1.56
C ALA A 368 17.95 -12.38 -0.12
N PHE A 369 18.21 -13.22 0.88
CA PHE A 369 18.61 -12.83 2.22
C PHE A 369 20.10 -13.11 2.41
N ALA A 370 20.89 -12.05 2.59
CA ALA A 370 22.35 -12.10 2.74
C ALA A 370 22.75 -12.44 4.17
N ALA A 371 23.90 -13.12 4.34
CA ALA A 371 24.54 -13.37 5.63
C ALA A 371 23.70 -14.18 6.65
N SER A 372 22.72 -14.94 6.16
CA SER A 372 21.92 -15.89 6.96
C SER A 372 21.32 -15.28 8.23
N PRO A 373 20.43 -14.29 8.12
CA PRO A 373 19.77 -13.73 9.30
C PRO A 373 18.87 -14.79 9.96
N ALA A 374 18.33 -14.48 11.13
CA ALA A 374 17.25 -15.29 11.68
C ALA A 374 16.03 -15.19 10.74
N ILE A 375 15.60 -16.32 10.16
CA ILE A 375 14.47 -16.38 9.23
C ILE A 375 13.43 -17.35 9.77
N SER A 376 12.18 -16.90 9.85
CA SER A 376 11.01 -17.73 10.11
C SER A 376 10.14 -17.81 8.86
N LEU A 377 9.80 -19.03 8.44
CA LEU A 377 8.99 -19.32 7.25
C LEU A 377 7.63 -19.96 7.60
N SER A 378 7.18 -19.86 8.84
CA SER A 378 5.93 -20.48 9.30
C SER A 378 4.72 -19.91 8.53
N GLY A 379 3.92 -20.77 7.90
CA GLY A 379 2.76 -20.33 7.13
C GLY A 379 3.08 -19.64 5.79
N SER A 380 4.37 -19.56 5.40
CA SER A 380 4.79 -18.87 4.17
C SER A 380 4.51 -19.64 2.88
N THR A 381 4.57 -18.90 1.77
CA THR A 381 4.86 -19.42 0.44
C THR A 381 6.15 -18.78 -0.07
N ILE A 382 7.14 -19.60 -0.43
CA ILE A 382 8.35 -19.13 -1.10
C ILE A 382 8.22 -19.40 -2.59
N GLU A 383 8.30 -18.36 -3.40
CA GLU A 383 8.27 -18.45 -4.85
C GLU A 383 9.64 -18.14 -5.46
N TYR A 384 10.20 -19.11 -6.17
CA TYR A 384 11.36 -18.94 -7.02
C TYR A 384 10.87 -18.67 -8.45
N SER A 385 11.00 -17.42 -8.91
CA SER A 385 10.44 -16.96 -10.19
C SER A 385 11.48 -16.68 -11.29
N GLY A 386 12.77 -16.75 -10.98
CA GLY A 386 13.87 -16.48 -11.90
C GLY A 386 14.31 -17.71 -12.71
N THR A 387 15.13 -17.49 -13.74
CA THR A 387 15.75 -18.58 -14.53
C THR A 387 17.07 -19.00 -13.91
N GLY A 388 17.33 -20.32 -13.87
CA GLY A 388 18.59 -20.88 -13.39
C GLY A 388 18.80 -20.70 -11.88
N GLN A 389 17.75 -20.39 -11.13
CA GLN A 389 17.87 -20.16 -9.69
C GLN A 389 18.27 -21.44 -8.97
N LEU A 390 19.17 -21.24 -8.02
CA LEU A 390 19.56 -22.24 -7.03
C LEU A 390 18.54 -22.28 -5.90
N VAL A 391 17.85 -23.40 -5.74
CA VAL A 391 16.98 -23.66 -4.59
C VAL A 391 17.84 -24.27 -3.51
N MET A 392 18.25 -23.43 -2.56
CA MET A 392 19.07 -23.84 -1.43
C MET A 392 18.32 -24.82 -0.53
N VAL A 393 18.99 -25.92 -0.23
CA VAL A 393 18.51 -26.98 0.65
C VAL A 393 19.34 -26.90 1.92
N ASN A 394 18.75 -26.52 3.04
CA ASN A 394 19.46 -26.35 4.30
C ASN A 394 18.52 -26.68 5.47
N SER A 395 18.90 -26.31 6.70
CA SER A 395 18.19 -26.70 7.92
C SER A 395 16.78 -26.11 8.07
N ILE A 396 16.39 -25.11 7.27
CA ILE A 396 15.05 -24.52 7.36
C ILE A 396 14.12 -25.24 6.37
N ALA A 397 13.02 -25.79 6.90
CA ALA A 397 11.95 -26.36 6.10
C ALA A 397 11.10 -25.25 5.45
N TYR A 398 10.73 -25.46 4.19
CA TYR A 398 9.75 -24.60 3.52
C TYR A 398 8.34 -24.98 3.99
N ASN A 399 7.48 -23.98 4.23
CA ASN A 399 6.07 -24.25 4.46
C ASN A 399 5.40 -24.57 3.12
N ASN A 400 5.21 -23.60 2.22
CA ASN A 400 4.87 -23.87 0.82
C ASN A 400 6.01 -23.44 -0.10
N LEU A 401 6.20 -24.15 -1.21
CA LEU A 401 7.24 -23.87 -2.19
C LEU A 401 6.64 -23.83 -3.60
N THR A 402 6.93 -22.77 -4.34
CA THR A 402 6.50 -22.59 -5.72
C THR A 402 7.70 -22.34 -6.63
N PHE A 403 7.76 -23.08 -7.73
CA PHE A 403 8.67 -22.82 -8.85
C PHE A 403 7.88 -22.26 -10.01
N SER A 404 8.21 -21.04 -10.43
CA SER A 404 7.58 -20.34 -11.56
C SER A 404 8.64 -19.71 -12.47
N GLY A 405 8.25 -19.25 -13.66
CA GLY A 405 9.21 -18.65 -14.61
C GLY A 405 10.17 -19.68 -15.22
N GLY A 406 11.47 -19.47 -15.12
CA GLY A 406 12.49 -20.32 -15.76
C GLY A 406 12.86 -21.59 -14.99
N SER A 407 13.78 -22.39 -15.55
CA SER A 407 14.24 -23.64 -14.91
C SER A 407 14.90 -23.41 -13.53
N LYS A 408 14.78 -24.38 -12.62
CA LYS A 408 15.38 -24.37 -11.27
C LYS A 408 16.38 -25.49 -11.09
N ASN A 409 17.49 -25.21 -10.40
CA ASN A 409 18.43 -26.21 -9.92
C ASN A 409 18.26 -26.34 -8.41
N VAL A 410 18.08 -27.55 -7.90
CA VAL A 410 17.81 -27.77 -6.48
C VAL A 410 19.03 -28.39 -5.79
N GLY A 411 19.35 -27.87 -4.61
CA GLY A 411 20.50 -28.27 -3.81
C GLY A 411 21.82 -27.67 -4.28
N THR A 412 22.84 -27.76 -3.44
CA THR A 412 24.22 -27.29 -3.70
C THR A 412 25.26 -28.41 -3.64
N ALA A 413 24.85 -29.58 -3.16
CA ALA A 413 25.69 -30.73 -2.88
C ALA A 413 24.82 -31.98 -2.75
N SER A 414 25.42 -33.14 -3.03
CA SER A 414 24.78 -34.46 -2.95
C SER A 414 24.27 -34.79 -1.55
N GLY A 415 23.10 -35.44 -1.46
CA GLY A 415 22.58 -36.00 -0.21
C GLY A 415 21.86 -35.01 0.72
N GLN A 416 21.69 -33.75 0.30
CA GLN A 416 20.89 -32.79 1.06
C GLN A 416 19.40 -33.14 1.01
N THR A 417 18.67 -32.78 2.08
CA THR A 417 17.23 -33.05 2.20
C THR A 417 16.42 -31.77 2.13
N LEU A 418 15.59 -31.64 1.09
CA LEU A 418 14.62 -30.57 0.93
C LEU A 418 13.33 -30.96 1.64
N ASN A 419 13.01 -30.26 2.73
CA ASN A 419 11.77 -30.46 3.48
C ASN A 419 10.73 -29.39 3.11
N ILE A 420 9.56 -29.83 2.67
CA ILE A 420 8.39 -29.00 2.34
C ILE A 420 7.21 -29.48 3.18
N GLY A 421 6.80 -28.71 4.18
CA GLY A 421 5.72 -29.06 5.11
C GLY A 421 4.32 -28.93 4.53
N GLY A 422 4.15 -28.14 3.47
CA GLY A 422 2.90 -27.85 2.79
C GLY A 422 2.97 -28.16 1.30
N ALA A 423 2.35 -27.30 0.48
CA ALA A 423 2.23 -27.56 -0.95
C ALA A 423 3.54 -27.28 -1.71
N TRP A 424 3.83 -28.12 -2.71
CA TRP A 424 4.88 -27.90 -3.70
C TRP A 424 4.28 -27.73 -5.09
N VAL A 425 4.38 -26.52 -5.65
CA VAL A 425 3.86 -26.16 -6.97
C VAL A 425 5.01 -26.01 -7.96
N ILE A 426 5.06 -26.88 -8.97
CA ILE A 426 6.13 -26.95 -9.97
C ILE A 426 5.56 -26.46 -11.31
N ASN A 427 5.53 -25.15 -11.54
CA ASN A 427 5.05 -24.56 -12.79
C ASN A 427 6.17 -24.29 -13.81
N SER A 428 7.42 -24.42 -13.40
CA SER A 428 8.61 -24.33 -14.25
C SER A 428 9.45 -25.60 -14.13
N ALA A 429 10.29 -25.88 -15.13
CA ALA A 429 11.20 -27.02 -15.07
C ALA A 429 12.05 -26.99 -13.78
N ALA A 430 12.25 -28.15 -13.16
CA ALA A 430 13.02 -28.30 -11.94
C ALA A 430 13.97 -29.50 -12.06
N ASN A 431 15.24 -29.24 -11.76
CA ASN A 431 16.32 -30.22 -11.85
C ASN A 431 16.84 -30.56 -10.45
N LEU A 432 16.49 -31.77 -9.99
CA LEU A 432 16.97 -32.40 -8.76
C LEU A 432 18.19 -33.31 -9.02
N ALA A 433 18.51 -33.61 -10.27
CA ALA A 433 19.54 -34.57 -10.65
C ALA A 433 20.97 -34.05 -10.45
N VAL A 434 21.18 -32.73 -10.54
CA VAL A 434 22.52 -32.12 -10.39
C VAL A 434 23.16 -32.47 -9.05
N ASN A 435 22.35 -32.52 -7.99
CA ASN A 435 22.84 -32.68 -6.63
C ASN A 435 22.17 -33.83 -5.88
N ASN A 436 21.54 -34.79 -6.58
CA ASN A 436 20.84 -35.93 -5.97
C ASN A 436 20.15 -35.54 -4.65
N VAL A 437 19.16 -34.67 -4.71
CA VAL A 437 18.50 -34.14 -3.50
C VAL A 437 17.45 -35.14 -3.03
N ILE A 438 17.38 -35.40 -1.72
CA ILE A 438 16.24 -36.09 -1.09
C ILE A 438 15.14 -35.05 -0.91
N VAL A 439 13.91 -35.35 -1.32
CA VAL A 439 12.78 -34.41 -1.18
C VAL A 439 11.70 -35.05 -0.31
N ASN A 440 11.31 -34.36 0.76
CA ASN A 440 10.19 -34.75 1.60
C ASN A 440 9.08 -33.69 1.47
N VAL A 441 7.92 -34.11 0.98
CA VAL A 441 6.76 -33.21 0.81
C VAL A 441 5.58 -33.75 1.58
N SER A 442 5.09 -32.94 2.52
CA SER A 442 3.95 -33.30 3.36
C SER A 442 2.60 -32.88 2.77
N GLY A 443 2.56 -31.83 1.94
CA GLY A 443 1.36 -31.37 1.23
C GLY A 443 1.33 -31.75 -0.26
N ASN A 444 0.36 -31.20 -0.98
CA ASN A 444 0.10 -31.57 -2.38
C ASN A 444 1.25 -31.17 -3.31
N VAL A 445 1.58 -32.04 -4.27
CA VAL A 445 2.50 -31.75 -5.37
C VAL A 445 1.68 -31.48 -6.64
N SER A 446 1.87 -30.33 -7.28
CA SER A 446 1.07 -29.90 -8.44
C SER A 446 1.89 -29.10 -9.46
N GLY A 447 1.30 -28.74 -10.59
CA GLY A 447 1.90 -27.86 -11.61
C GLY A 447 2.22 -28.56 -12.94
N THR A 448 2.74 -27.81 -13.91
CA THR A 448 2.96 -28.28 -15.29
C THR A 448 4.44 -28.29 -15.70
N GLY A 449 5.34 -27.88 -14.82
CA GLY A 449 6.78 -27.84 -15.09
C GLY A 449 7.41 -29.22 -15.02
N ALA A 450 8.30 -29.55 -15.95
CA ALA A 450 8.99 -30.84 -15.98
C ALA A 450 9.88 -31.05 -14.76
N LEU A 451 9.92 -32.27 -14.24
CA LEU A 451 10.78 -32.65 -13.12
C LEU A 451 11.86 -33.63 -13.60
N THR A 452 13.12 -33.21 -13.52
CA THR A 452 14.27 -34.09 -13.73
C THR A 452 14.82 -34.53 -12.38
N VAL A 453 14.77 -35.82 -12.12
CA VAL A 453 15.16 -36.40 -10.82
C VAL A 453 16.45 -37.20 -10.93
N GLY A 454 17.27 -37.09 -9.89
CA GLY A 454 18.46 -37.92 -9.71
C GLY A 454 18.12 -39.28 -9.12
N THR A 455 19.12 -39.93 -8.52
CA THR A 455 18.98 -41.26 -7.90
C THR A 455 18.44 -41.23 -6.46
N ASN A 456 18.08 -40.06 -5.93
CA ASN A 456 17.67 -39.92 -4.54
C ASN A 456 16.15 -39.93 -4.37
N LEU A 457 15.72 -40.20 -3.15
CA LEU A 457 14.33 -40.47 -2.80
C LEU A 457 13.49 -39.20 -2.76
N ILE A 458 12.34 -39.23 -3.42
CA ILE A 458 11.25 -38.27 -3.21
C ILE A 458 10.15 -38.98 -2.43
N THR A 459 9.82 -38.44 -1.26
CA THR A 459 8.69 -38.90 -0.43
C THR A 459 7.55 -37.90 -0.53
N ALA A 460 6.39 -38.34 -1.02
CA ALA A 460 5.18 -37.54 -1.10
C ALA A 460 4.09 -38.15 -0.20
N THR A 461 3.57 -37.36 0.75
CA THR A 461 2.53 -37.80 1.68
C THR A 461 1.15 -37.19 1.38
N ALA A 462 0.94 -36.59 0.21
CA ALA A 462 -0.35 -36.06 -0.19
C ALA A 462 -0.58 -36.22 -1.70
N ASP A 463 -1.59 -35.55 -2.26
CA ASP A 463 -1.95 -35.71 -3.67
C ASP A 463 -0.85 -35.25 -4.62
N TRP A 464 -0.65 -36.04 -5.67
CA TRP A 464 0.22 -35.68 -6.78
C TRP A 464 -0.61 -35.43 -8.03
N THR A 465 -0.64 -34.18 -8.46
CA THR A 465 -1.35 -33.70 -9.67
C THR A 465 -0.42 -32.99 -10.64
N GLN A 466 0.90 -33.01 -10.40
CA GLN A 466 1.86 -32.44 -11.33
C GLN A 466 1.87 -33.25 -12.64
N SER A 467 1.88 -32.55 -13.77
CA SER A 467 1.66 -33.11 -15.12
C SER A 467 2.77 -32.80 -16.13
N GLY A 468 3.82 -32.07 -15.73
CA GLY A 468 4.93 -31.68 -16.60
C GLY A 468 5.87 -32.80 -17.03
N GLY A 469 5.59 -34.05 -16.65
CA GLY A 469 6.45 -35.20 -16.87
C GLY A 469 7.56 -35.32 -15.82
N ILE A 470 7.99 -36.56 -15.58
CA ILE A 470 9.11 -36.91 -14.70
C ILE A 470 10.14 -37.66 -15.55
N SER A 471 11.41 -37.26 -15.45
CA SER A 471 12.53 -37.88 -16.18
C SER A 471 13.70 -38.16 -15.25
N GLY A 472 14.53 -39.17 -15.56
CA GLY A 472 15.68 -39.57 -14.75
C GLY A 472 15.51 -40.94 -14.07
N SER A 473 16.38 -41.26 -13.10
CA SER A 473 16.38 -42.51 -12.34
C SER A 473 15.64 -42.37 -11.01
N ALA A 474 14.33 -42.11 -11.10
CA ALA A 474 13.50 -41.70 -9.97
C ALA A 474 13.36 -42.79 -8.91
N ASN A 475 13.70 -42.47 -7.66
CA ASN A 475 13.28 -43.24 -6.49
C ASN A 475 12.13 -42.49 -5.81
N MET A 476 10.93 -43.08 -5.79
CA MET A 476 9.71 -42.42 -5.32
C MET A 476 9.00 -43.25 -4.27
N LYS A 477 8.50 -42.58 -3.23
CA LYS A 477 7.69 -43.18 -2.18
C LYS A 477 6.42 -42.35 -1.93
N PHE A 478 5.26 -42.98 -2.16
CA PHE A 478 3.94 -42.40 -1.90
C PHE A 478 3.34 -43.01 -0.63
N THR A 479 3.41 -42.32 0.50
CA THR A 479 3.15 -42.91 1.82
C THR A 479 1.73 -42.75 2.35
N SER A 480 0.99 -41.73 1.92
CA SER A 480 -0.32 -41.46 2.52
C SER A 480 -1.44 -42.22 1.84
N ALA A 481 -2.46 -42.60 2.60
CA ALA A 481 -3.70 -43.11 2.04
C ALA A 481 -4.41 -42.09 1.13
N ALA A 482 -4.15 -40.79 1.33
CA ALA A 482 -4.77 -39.71 0.59
C ALA A 482 -4.14 -39.49 -0.80
N ALA A 483 -2.87 -39.83 -1.03
CA ALA A 483 -2.26 -39.66 -2.34
C ALA A 483 -3.02 -40.50 -3.39
N THR A 484 -3.78 -39.86 -4.27
CA THR A 484 -4.72 -40.57 -5.16
C THR A 484 -4.12 -41.05 -6.48
N SER A 485 -3.02 -40.44 -6.94
CA SER A 485 -2.49 -40.65 -8.29
C SER A 485 -0.96 -40.78 -8.34
N ILE A 486 -0.46 -41.82 -9.01
CA ILE A 486 0.95 -41.98 -9.37
C ILE A 486 1.15 -41.47 -10.81
N PRO A 487 2.07 -40.52 -11.04
CA PRO A 487 2.35 -40.01 -12.38
C PRO A 487 2.80 -41.09 -13.37
N ALA A 488 2.51 -40.90 -14.65
CA ALA A 488 3.10 -41.72 -15.70
C ALA A 488 4.60 -41.39 -15.83
N ALA A 489 5.48 -42.33 -15.48
CA ALA A 489 6.93 -42.19 -15.58
C ALA A 489 7.66 -43.54 -15.52
N THR A 490 8.97 -43.49 -15.70
CA THR A 490 9.89 -44.59 -15.40
C THR A 490 10.56 -44.35 -14.05
N TYR A 491 10.47 -45.34 -13.16
CA TYR A 491 11.01 -45.31 -11.81
C TYR A 491 12.10 -46.38 -11.63
N SER A 492 13.18 -46.03 -10.94
CA SER A 492 14.18 -46.99 -10.46
C SER A 492 13.63 -47.78 -9.27
N SER A 493 12.99 -47.07 -8.34
CA SER A 493 12.16 -47.69 -7.29
C SER A 493 10.86 -46.92 -7.11
N LEU A 494 9.76 -47.65 -6.96
CA LEU A 494 8.45 -47.12 -6.64
C LEU A 494 7.88 -47.85 -5.42
N GLU A 495 7.72 -47.12 -4.32
CA GLU A 495 6.98 -47.58 -3.15
C GLU A 495 5.62 -46.86 -3.10
N ALA A 496 4.54 -47.63 -3.03
CA ALA A 496 3.19 -47.10 -2.92
C ALA A 496 2.45 -47.77 -1.77
N ASN A 497 1.96 -46.96 -0.83
CA ASN A 497 1.13 -47.39 0.28
C ASN A 497 -0.35 -47.10 0.00
N ALA A 498 -1.24 -48.04 0.33
CA ALA A 498 -2.67 -47.99 0.07
C ALA A 498 -3.04 -47.95 -1.44
N THR A 499 -4.34 -47.94 -1.73
CA THR A 499 -4.83 -47.91 -3.13
C THR A 499 -4.40 -46.63 -3.84
N LYS A 500 -3.79 -46.77 -5.01
CA LYS A 500 -3.37 -45.67 -5.89
C LYS A 500 -3.98 -45.83 -7.28
N THR A 501 -4.28 -44.71 -7.91
CA THR A 501 -4.62 -44.65 -9.35
C THR A 501 -3.34 -44.35 -10.14
N LEU A 502 -3.15 -45.00 -11.28
CA LEU A 502 -2.08 -44.61 -12.19
C LEU A 502 -2.61 -43.55 -13.16
N ALA A 503 -1.91 -42.42 -13.28
CA ALA A 503 -2.27 -41.36 -14.23
C ALA A 503 -2.02 -41.77 -15.70
N GLY A 504 -1.29 -42.86 -15.91
CA GLY A 504 -0.96 -43.43 -17.21
C GLY A 504 0.01 -44.61 -17.05
N ASN A 505 0.77 -44.90 -18.10
CA ASN A 505 1.73 -46.01 -18.08
C ASN A 505 2.87 -45.74 -17.08
N VAL A 506 3.12 -46.71 -16.20
CA VAL A 506 4.19 -46.68 -15.21
C VAL A 506 5.11 -47.86 -15.45
N THR A 507 6.42 -47.59 -15.49
CA THR A 507 7.46 -48.63 -15.52
C THR A 507 8.30 -48.48 -14.26
N ALA A 508 8.50 -49.55 -13.49
CA ALA A 508 9.37 -49.52 -12.31
C ALA A 508 10.34 -50.70 -12.34
N THR A 509 11.64 -50.46 -12.13
CA THR A 509 12.62 -51.55 -12.01
C THR A 509 12.40 -52.34 -10.71
N THR A 510 12.11 -51.63 -9.62
CA THR A 510 11.71 -52.22 -8.35
C THR A 510 10.40 -51.59 -7.88
N MET A 511 9.45 -52.40 -7.44
CA MET A 511 8.16 -51.95 -6.96
C MET A 511 7.81 -52.60 -5.63
N THR A 512 7.44 -51.80 -4.65
CA THR A 512 6.93 -52.27 -3.35
C THR A 512 5.52 -51.70 -3.16
N LEU A 513 4.54 -52.58 -2.98
CA LEU A 513 3.15 -52.22 -2.70
C LEU A 513 2.82 -52.71 -1.30
N THR A 514 2.35 -51.81 -0.43
CA THR A 514 2.00 -52.11 0.96
C THR A 514 0.56 -51.76 1.28
#